data_AF-A0A1V5GAV0-F1
#
_entry.id   AF-A0A1V5GAV0-F1
#
_cell.length_a   1.000
_cell.length_b   1.000
_cell.length_c   1.000
_cell.angle_alpha   90.00
_cell.angle_beta   90.00
_cell.angle_gamma   90.00
#
_symmetry.space_group_name_H-M   'P 1'
#
loop_
_entity.id
_entity.type
_entity.pdbx_description
1 polymer ?
#
loop_
_entity_poly.entity_id
_entity_poly.type
_entity_poly.pdbx_seq_one_letter_code
_entity_poly.pdbx_strand_id
1 'polypeptide(L)' 'MGKKIPYDTALKMAETEKNDSIYAKPNQYGYEININHPSIRPMYDRYKDKLGERILSNAQRLDFERLIYKLIEKKGANT' A
#
# COMPACT_ATOMS: atom_id res chain seq x y z
N MET A 1 -21.30 -20.72 12.75
CA MET A 1 -21.39 -19.36 13.32
C MET A 1 -20.00 -18.72 13.23
N GLY A 2 -19.81 -17.70 12.39
CA GLY A 2 -18.51 -17.04 12.24
C GLY A 2 -18.17 -16.22 13.49
N LYS A 3 -16.98 -16.43 14.07
CA LYS A 3 -16.49 -15.64 15.20
C LYS A 3 -16.31 -14.19 14.73
N LYS A 4 -17.10 -13.26 15.28
CA LYS A 4 -16.93 -11.82 15.03
C LYS A 4 -15.71 -11.35 15.82
N ILE A 5 -14.68 -10.91 15.11
CA ILE A 5 -13.48 -10.34 15.70
C ILE A 5 -13.78 -8.86 16.04
N PRO A 6 -13.41 -8.35 17.22
CA PRO A 6 -13.56 -6.94 17.55
C PRO A 6 -12.83 -6.03 16.54
N TYR A 7 -13.38 -4.85 16.28
CA TYR A 7 -12.83 -3.91 15.29
C TYR A 7 -11.37 -3.55 15.59
N ASP A 8 -11.03 -3.27 16.85
CA ASP A 8 -9.66 -2.95 17.26
C ASP A 8 -8.68 -4.11 17.05
N THR A 9 -9.15 -5.35 17.22
CA THR A 9 -8.35 -6.55 16.95
C THR A 9 -8.11 -6.71 15.46
N ALA A 10 -9.13 -6.46 14.62
CA ALA A 10 -8.99 -6.50 13.17
C ALA A 10 -8.05 -5.38 12.67
N LEU A 11 -8.11 -4.20 13.29
CA LEU A 11 -7.23 -3.09 12.97
C LEU A 11 -5.77 -3.42 13.32
N LYS A 12 -5.50 -3.94 14.52
CA LYS A 12 -4.15 -4.39 14.92
C LYS A 12 -3.61 -5.53 14.06
N MET A 13 -4.46 -6.43 13.60
CA MET A 13 -4.05 -7.50 12.67
C MET A 13 -3.78 -6.97 11.25
N ALA A 14 -4.39 -5.84 10.88
CA ALA A 14 -4.17 -5.17 9.61
C ALA A 14 -2.99 -4.17 9.66
N GLU A 15 -2.60 -3.73 10.86
CA GLU A 15 -1.41 -2.91 11.07
C GLU A 15 -0.19 -3.70 10.62
N THR A 16 0.41 -3.23 9.53
CA THR A 16 1.67 -3.75 9.00
C THR A 16 2.79 -3.07 9.78
N GLU A 17 3.72 -3.83 10.36
CA GLU A 17 4.79 -3.23 11.15
C GLU A 17 5.75 -2.43 10.25
N LYS A 18 6.50 -1.49 10.82
CA LYS A 18 7.45 -0.65 10.05
C LYS A 18 8.54 -1.47 9.35
N ASN A 19 8.86 -2.65 9.87
CA ASN A 19 9.87 -3.57 9.35
C ASN A 19 9.30 -4.65 8.43
N ASP A 20 7.97 -4.68 8.24
CA ASP A 20 7.36 -5.62 7.32
C ASP A 20 7.69 -5.26 5.86
N SER A 21 7.46 -6.24 4.99
CA SER A 21 7.58 -6.02 3.56
C SER A 21 6.55 -4.99 3.08
N ILE A 22 6.99 -4.04 2.24
CA ILE A 22 6.08 -3.12 1.53
C ILE A 22 5.23 -3.83 0.48
N TYR A 23 5.55 -5.09 0.16
CA TYR A 23 4.82 -5.89 -0.81
C TYR A 23 3.54 -6.46 -0.19
N ALA A 24 2.45 -6.41 -0.96
CA ALA A 24 1.20 -7.03 -0.59
C ALA A 24 1.29 -8.56 -0.70
N LYS A 25 0.48 -9.25 0.09
CA LYS A 25 0.25 -10.68 -0.11
C LYS A 25 -0.44 -10.91 -1.47
N PRO A 26 -0.28 -12.10 -2.08
CA PRO A 26 -0.99 -12.46 -3.30
C PRO A 26 -2.48 -12.18 -3.15
N ASN A 27 -3.02 -11.30 -3.97
CA ASN A 27 -4.43 -10.94 -3.96
C ASN A 27 -5.04 -11.13 -5.35
N GLN A 28 -6.35 -11.32 -5.38
CA GLN A 28 -7.11 -11.54 -6.62
C GLN A 28 -7.10 -10.34 -7.59
N TYR A 29 -6.64 -9.17 -7.13
CA TYR A 29 -6.65 -7.93 -7.89
C TYR A 29 -5.31 -7.63 -8.57
N GLY A 30 -4.27 -8.43 -8.31
CA GLY A 30 -2.95 -8.30 -8.91
C GLY A 30 -2.10 -7.13 -8.39
N TYR A 31 -2.50 -6.48 -7.28
CA TYR A 31 -1.72 -5.38 -6.70
C TYR A 31 -0.55 -5.93 -5.89
N GLU A 32 0.64 -5.40 -6.14
CA GLU A 32 1.86 -5.92 -5.54
C GLU A 32 2.33 -5.07 -4.36
N ILE A 33 1.86 -3.83 -4.23
CA ILE A 33 2.26 -2.91 -3.15
C ILE A 33 1.15 -2.78 -2.11
N ASN A 34 1.52 -2.90 -0.84
CA ASN A 34 0.62 -2.65 0.28
C ASN A 34 0.53 -1.15 0.57
N ILE A 35 -0.59 -0.51 0.21
CA ILE A 35 -0.81 0.93 0.52
C ILE A 35 -1.06 1.23 1.99
N ASN A 36 -1.43 0.23 2.79
CA ASN A 36 -1.61 0.42 4.22
C ASN A 36 -0.27 0.38 4.96
N HIS A 37 0.82 0.01 4.27
CA HIS A 37 2.15 -0.03 4.87
C HIS A 37 2.57 1.38 5.35
N PRO A 38 3.11 1.55 6.56
CA PRO A 38 3.45 2.86 7.15
C PRO A 38 4.33 3.75 6.26
N SER A 39 5.27 3.15 5.51
CA SER A 39 6.14 3.87 4.58
C SER A 39 5.47 4.27 3.26
N ILE A 40 4.41 3.54 2.85
CA ILE A 40 3.72 3.75 1.56
C ILE A 40 2.51 4.66 1.74
N ARG A 41 1.77 4.52 2.85
CA ARG A 41 0.53 5.25 3.12
C ARG A 41 0.66 6.77 2.97
N PRO A 42 1.71 7.45 3.51
CA PRO A 42 1.89 8.88 3.31
C PRO A 42 2.16 9.25 1.85
N MET A 43 2.84 8.39 1.08
CA MET A 43 3.07 8.62 -0.34
C MET A 43 1.78 8.45 -1.14
N TYR A 44 0.97 7.46 -0.77
CA TYR A 44 -0.32 7.19 -1.38
C TYR A 44 -1.33 8.31 -1.13
N ASP A 45 -1.39 8.83 0.09
CA ASP A 45 -2.24 9.97 0.44
C ASP A 45 -1.82 11.23 -0.33
N ARG A 46 -0.53 11.55 -0.39
CA ARG A 46 -0.02 12.67 -1.22
C ARG A 46 -0.33 12.49 -2.71
N TYR A 47 -0.28 11.26 -3.22
CA TYR A 47 -0.58 10.98 -4.62
C TYR A 47 -2.07 11.21 -4.94
N LYS A 48 -2.97 10.79 -4.05
CA LYS A 48 -4.41 11.10 -4.12
C LYS A 48 -4.67 12.60 -4.08
N ASP A 49 -4.04 13.30 -3.14
CA ASP A 49 -4.20 14.75 -2.99
C ASP A 49 -3.73 15.49 -4.24
N LYS A 50 -2.63 15.06 -4.87
CA LYS A 50 -2.12 15.62 -6.13
C LYS A 50 -3.09 15.43 -7.29
N LEU A 51 -3.81 14.31 -7.33
CA LEU A 51 -4.82 14.03 -8.35
C LEU A 51 -6.17 14.69 -8.04
N GLY A 52 -6.38 15.16 -6.81
CA GLY A 52 -7.68 15.65 -6.34
C GLY A 52 -8.72 14.54 -6.17
N GLU A 53 -8.29 13.28 -6.12
CA GLU A 53 -9.16 12.10 -6.15
C GLU A 53 -9.21 11.40 -4.80
N ARG A 54 -10.41 11.11 -4.30
CA ARG A 54 -10.59 10.44 -3.01
C ARG A 54 -10.34 8.93 -3.10
N ILE A 55 -10.65 8.34 -4.25
CA ILE A 55 -10.48 6.91 -4.55
C ILE A 55 -9.82 6.79 -5.91
N LEU A 56 -8.70 6.07 -5.99
CA LEU A 56 -8.02 5.86 -7.27
C LEU A 56 -8.70 4.77 -8.09
N SER A 57 -8.79 4.98 -9.39
CA SER A 57 -9.08 3.93 -10.36
C SER A 57 -7.93 2.91 -10.43
N ASN A 58 -8.20 1.73 -11.00
CA ASN A 58 -7.18 0.69 -11.18
C ASN A 58 -5.97 1.21 -11.98
N ALA A 59 -6.19 2.06 -12.99
CA ALA A 59 -5.11 2.66 -13.78
C ALA A 59 -4.24 3.60 -12.95
N GLN A 60 -4.86 4.52 -12.19
CA GLN A 60 -4.14 5.42 -11.28
C GLN A 60 -3.39 4.65 -10.19
N ARG A 61 -3.97 3.53 -9.73
CA ARG A 61 -3.33 2.63 -8.78
C ARG A 61 -2.10 1.97 -9.37
N LEU A 62 -2.19 1.45 -10.59
CA LEU A 62 -1.05 0.87 -11.29
C LEU A 62 0.08 1.89 -11.49
N ASP A 63 -0.28 3.14 -11.84
CA ASP A 63 0.71 4.20 -12.01
C ASP A 63 1.40 4.57 -10.69
N PHE A 64 0.66 4.57 -9.58
CA PHE A 64 1.26 4.70 -8.25
C PHE A 64 2.26 3.57 -7.97
N GLU A 65 1.92 2.32 -8.25
CA GLU A 65 2.81 1.18 -8.03
C GLU A 65 4.08 1.29 -8.88
N ARG A 66 3.96 1.71 -10.14
CA ARG A 66 5.12 1.99 -11.02
C ARG A 66 6.04 3.07 -10.44
N LEU A 67 5.49 4.12 -9.80
CA LEU A 67 6.29 5.16 -9.15
C LEU A 67 7.07 4.59 -7.96
N ILE A 68 6.43 3.75 -7.15
CA ILE A 68 7.08 3.07 -6.03
C ILE A 68 8.21 2.16 -6.52
N TYR A 69 7.99 1.37 -7.58
CA TYR A 69 9.03 0.54 -8.17
C TYR A 69 10.24 1.35 -8.62
N LYS A 70 10.03 2.46 -9.34
CA LYS A 70 11.13 3.36 -9.74
C LYS A 70 11.91 3.92 -8.55
N LEU A 71 11.24 4.21 -7.44
CA LEU A 71 11.89 4.68 -6.22
C LEU A 71 12.73 3.57 -5.56
N ILE A 72 12.24 2.33 -5.56
CA ILE A 72 12.97 1.17 -5.04
C ILE A 72 14.20 0.90 -5.89
N GLU A 73 14.05 0.87 -7.22
CA GLU A 73 15.16 0.68 -8.17
C GLU A 73 16.23 1.75 -7.99
N LYS A 74 15.82 3.03 -7.90
CA LYS A 74 16.75 4.14 -7.65
C LYS A 74 17.48 4.03 -6.32
N LYS A 75 16.83 3.48 -5.29
CA LYS A 75 17.44 3.26 -3.98
C LYS A 75 18.41 2.08 -4.01
N GLY A 76 18.08 1.02 -4.73
CA GLY A 76 18.95 -0.15 -4.91
C GLY A 76 20.18 0.13 -5.76
N ALA A 77 20.07 1.00 -6.78
CA ALA A 77 21.16 1.38 -7.68
C ALA A 77 22.25 2.29 -7.05
N ASN A 78 22.04 2.76 -5.81
CA ASN A 78 22.98 3.62 -5.07
C ASN A 78 23.70 2.89 -3.92
N THR A 79 23.78 1.56 -4.00
CA THR A 79 24.52 0.69 -3.07
C THR A 79 25.54 -0.12 -3.84
#